data_AF-A0A2R7KLY0-F1
#
_entry.id   AF-A0A2R7KLY0-F1
#
_cell.length_a   1.000
_cell.length_b   1.000
_cell.length_c   1.000
_cell.angle_alpha   90.00
_cell.angle_beta   90.00
_cell.angle_gamma   90.00
#
_symmetry.space_group_name_H-M   'P 1'
#
loop_
_entity.id
_entity.type
_entity.pdbx_description
1 polymer ?
#
loop_
_entity_poly.entity_id
_entity_poly.type
_entity_poly.pdbx_seq_one_letter_code
_entity_poly.pdbx_strand_id
1 'polypeptide(L)'
;MKIISYNVNGIRAAIAKGFIEWLQHANPDVICLQEIKATEEQIPVNDITAAGYPYQYYYPATKKGYSGVAILSKIKPNNVVYGTGI
;
A
#
# COMPACT_ATOMS: atom_id res chain seq x y z
N MET A 1 10.97 -15.58 -1.87
CA MET A 1 10.55 -14.18 -1.91
C MET A 1 9.39 -14.04 -2.88
N LYS A 2 8.24 -13.52 -2.46
CA LYS A 2 7.01 -13.31 -3.24
C LYS A 2 6.72 -11.81 -3.31
N ILE A 3 6.62 -11.28 -4.53
CA ILE A 3 6.27 -9.88 -4.77
C ILE A 3 4.96 -9.85 -5.56
N ILE A 4 4.03 -9.01 -5.13
CA ILE A 4 2.76 -8.78 -5.82
C ILE A 4 2.68 -7.32 -6.25
N SER A 5 2.18 -7.07 -7.45
CA SER A 5 1.73 -5.74 -7.88
C SER A 5 0.22 -5.75 -8.05
N TYR A 6 -0.47 -4.79 -7.47
CA TYR A 6 -1.93 -4.74 -7.49
C TYR A 6 -2.46 -3.31 -7.58
N ASN A 7 -3.22 -3.03 -8.64
CA ASN A 7 -3.99 -1.81 -8.74
C ASN A 7 -5.30 -1.97 -7.94
N VAL A 8 -5.45 -1.19 -6.87
CA VAL A 8 -6.57 -1.31 -5.92
C VAL A 8 -7.75 -0.41 -6.24
N ASN A 9 -7.59 0.54 -7.17
CA ASN A 9 -8.62 1.53 -7.54
C ASN A 9 -9.32 2.17 -6.31
N GLY A 10 -8.52 2.57 -5.32
CA GLY A 10 -8.96 3.11 -4.03
C GLY A 10 -8.74 2.14 -2.87
N ILE A 11 -7.72 2.41 -2.04
CA ILE A 11 -7.33 1.53 -0.94
C ILE A 11 -8.43 1.32 0.10
N ARG A 12 -9.20 2.38 0.42
CA ARG A 12 -10.35 2.28 1.34
C ARG A 12 -11.45 1.39 0.80
N ALA A 13 -11.75 1.51 -0.50
CA ALA A 13 -12.75 0.68 -1.16
C ALA A 13 -12.29 -0.78 -1.25
N ALA A 14 -11.00 -1.02 -1.50
CA ALA A 14 -10.41 -2.36 -1.48
C ALA A 14 -10.49 -3.00 -0.09
N ILE A 15 -10.18 -2.25 0.97
CA ILE A 15 -10.27 -2.73 2.36
C ILE A 15 -11.70 -3.07 2.74
N ALA A 16 -12.67 -2.21 2.40
CA ALA A 16 -14.08 -2.51 2.59
C ALA A 16 -14.56 -3.78 1.84
N LYS A 17 -13.82 -4.21 0.81
CA LYS A 17 -14.08 -5.42 0.01
C LYS A 17 -13.20 -6.62 0.41
N GLY A 18 -12.53 -6.58 1.56
CA GLY A 18 -11.76 -7.71 2.07
C GLY A 18 -10.29 -7.74 1.64
N PHE A 19 -9.70 -6.61 1.22
CA PHE A 19 -8.27 -6.56 0.87
C PHE A 19 -7.35 -7.05 1.99
N ILE A 20 -7.65 -6.75 3.26
CA ILE A 20 -6.80 -7.16 4.40
C ILE A 20 -6.77 -8.69 4.53
N GLU A 21 -7.93 -9.33 4.49
CA GLU A 21 -8.04 -10.80 4.53
C GLU A 21 -7.32 -11.43 3.34
N TRP A 22 -7.53 -10.88 2.14
CA TRP A 22 -6.82 -11.34 0.94
C TRP A 22 -5.30 -11.17 1.08
N LEU A 23 -4.83 -10.05 1.63
CA LEU A 23 -3.41 -9.76 1.82
C LEU A 23 -2.76 -10.76 2.79
N GLN A 24 -3.47 -11.13 3.86
CA GLN A 24 -3.05 -12.15 4.82
C GLN A 24 -2.98 -13.54 4.17
N HIS A 25 -3.97 -13.92 3.36
CA HIS A 25 -3.98 -15.20 2.64
C HIS A 25 -2.92 -15.27 1.53
N ALA A 26 -2.81 -14.23 0.71
CA ALA A 26 -1.83 -14.16 -0.38
C ALA A 26 -0.39 -14.12 0.15
N ASN A 27 -0.22 -13.51 1.32
CA ASN A 27 0.99 -13.46 2.13
C ASN A 27 2.29 -13.05 1.39
N PRO A 28 2.31 -12.05 0.49
CA PRO A 28 3.55 -11.60 -0.16
C PRO A 28 4.60 -11.08 0.83
N ASP A 29 5.87 -11.10 0.45
CA ASP A 29 6.93 -10.43 1.22
C ASP A 29 6.91 -8.92 1.00
N VAL A 30 6.56 -8.51 -0.23
CA VAL A 30 6.37 -7.12 -0.65
C VAL A 30 5.14 -7.03 -1.55
N ILE A 31 4.31 -6.02 -1.34
CA ILE A 31 3.20 -5.67 -2.26
C ILE A 31 3.28 -4.21 -2.69
N CYS A 32 3.24 -4.01 -4.00
CA CYS A 32 3.18 -2.71 -4.65
C CYS A 32 1.74 -2.39 -5.01
N LEU A 33 1.19 -1.31 -4.45
CA LEU A 33 -0.17 -0.87 -4.72
C LEU A 33 -0.17 0.33 -5.66
N GLN A 34 -1.09 0.32 -6.64
CA GLN A 34 -1.34 1.46 -7.51
C GLN A 34 -2.77 1.96 -7.36
N GLU A 35 -2.99 3.24 -7.67
CA GLU A 35 -4.27 3.94 -7.55
C GLU A 35 -4.87 3.85 -6.15
N ILE A 36 -4.08 4.17 -5.12
CA ILE A 36 -4.57 4.15 -3.74
C ILE A 36 -5.66 5.20 -3.48
N LYS A 37 -5.67 6.31 -4.24
CA LYS A 37 -6.71 7.38 -4.23
C LYS A 37 -7.09 7.86 -2.83
N ALA A 38 -6.10 7.99 -1.95
CA ALA A 38 -6.26 8.37 -0.55
C ALA A 38 -5.17 9.38 -0.16
N THR A 39 -5.51 10.34 0.70
CA THR A 39 -4.50 11.16 1.41
C THR A 39 -3.89 10.34 2.55
N GLU A 40 -2.74 10.75 3.10
CA GLU A 40 -2.03 9.99 4.14
C GLU A 40 -2.93 9.71 5.36
N GLU A 41 -3.75 10.68 5.76
CA GLU A 41 -4.65 10.57 6.92
C GLU A 41 -5.82 9.60 6.68
N GLN A 42 -6.10 9.26 5.42
CA GLN A 42 -7.16 8.33 5.03
C GLN A 42 -6.68 6.88 4.94
N ILE A 43 -5.38 6.63 5.14
CA ILE A 43 -4.77 5.31 5.04
C ILE A 43 -4.90 4.59 6.39
N PRO A 44 -5.49 3.39 6.44
CA PRO A 44 -5.63 2.63 7.68
C PRO A 44 -4.32 1.89 8.00
N VAL A 45 -3.32 2.66 8.43
CA VAL A 45 -1.96 2.17 8.74
C VAL A 45 -1.97 1.04 9.78
N ASN A 46 -2.83 1.17 10.80
CA ASN A 46 -2.90 0.20 11.89
C ASN A 46 -3.42 -1.17 11.42
N ASP A 47 -4.42 -1.20 10.54
CA ASP A 47 -4.97 -2.45 10.01
C ASP A 47 -3.92 -3.18 9.15
N ILE A 48 -3.16 -2.43 8.35
CA ILE A 48 -2.10 -2.97 7.51
C ILE A 48 -0.92 -3.47 8.36
N THR A 49 -0.58 -2.76 9.44
CA THR A 49 0.42 -3.21 10.42
C THR A 49 -0.03 -4.51 11.09
N ALA A 50 -1.29 -4.57 11.54
CA ALA A 50 -1.88 -5.77 12.14
C ALA A 50 -1.94 -6.96 11.16
N ALA A 51 -2.03 -6.67 9.85
CA ALA A 51 -1.94 -7.68 8.79
C ALA A 51 -0.51 -8.22 8.55
N GLY A 52 0.48 -7.75 9.30
CA GLY A 52 1.86 -8.23 9.23
C GLY A 52 2.79 -7.41 8.33
N TYR A 53 2.39 -6.19 7.93
CA TYR A 53 3.20 -5.30 7.08
C TYR A 53 3.60 -4.03 7.85
N PRO A 54 4.61 -4.12 8.73
CA PRO A 54 5.04 -2.99 9.57
C PRO A 54 5.79 -1.90 8.79
N TYR A 55 6.31 -2.20 7.60
CA TYR A 55 7.01 -1.22 6.76
C TYR A 55 6.11 -0.80 5.61
N GLN A 56 5.62 0.43 5.69
CA GLN A 56 4.63 0.97 4.76
C GLN A 56 5.13 2.31 4.22
N TYR A 57 5.10 2.47 2.90
CA TYR A 57 5.59 3.66 2.22
C TYR A 57 4.54 4.12 1.22
N TYR A 58 4.08 5.35 1.36
CA TYR A 58 2.98 5.90 0.58
C TYR A 58 3.45 7.11 -0.21
N TYR A 59 3.03 7.21 -1.46
CA TYR A 59 3.22 8.38 -2.30
C TYR A 59 1.88 8.79 -2.91
N PRO A 60 1.05 9.53 -2.15
CA PRO A 60 -0.25 10.01 -2.62
C PRO A 60 -0.12 11.01 -3.77
N ALA A 61 -1.14 11.09 -4.61
CA ALA A 61 -1.23 12.17 -5.60
C ALA A 61 -1.63 13.50 -4.93
N THR A 62 -1.13 14.62 -5.44
CA THR A 62 -1.49 15.97 -4.97
C THR A 62 -2.99 16.25 -5.12
N LYS A 63 -3.61 15.76 -6.19
CA LYS A 63 -5.06 15.89 -6.42
C LYS A 63 -5.80 14.85 -5.58
N LYS A 64 -6.67 15.29 -4.68
CA LYS A 64 -7.51 14.42 -3.84
C LYS A 64 -8.33 13.43 -4.69
N GLY A 65 -8.39 12.18 -4.24
CA GLY A 65 -9.13 11.10 -4.92
C GLY A 65 -8.53 10.67 -6.27
N TYR A 66 -7.36 11.20 -6.65
CA TYR A 66 -6.61 10.78 -7.83
C TYR A 66 -5.50 9.80 -7.43
N SER A 67 -4.96 9.07 -8.43
CA SER A 67 -3.77 8.18 -8.43
C SER A 67 -3.14 7.83 -7.07
N GLY A 68 -1.81 7.94 -6.95
CA GLY A 68 -1.03 7.55 -5.78
C GLY A 68 -0.60 6.08 -5.79
N VAL A 69 0.53 5.79 -5.16
CA VAL A 69 1.13 4.46 -5.05
C VAL A 69 1.54 4.15 -3.61
N ALA A 70 1.70 2.86 -3.30
CA ALA A 70 2.24 2.42 -2.01
C ALA A 70 3.11 1.18 -2.17
N ILE A 71 4.04 1.00 -1.22
CA ILE A 71 4.77 -0.26 -1.03
C ILE A 71 4.58 -0.69 0.41
N LEU A 72 4.08 -1.91 0.60
CA LEU A 72 3.97 -2.55 1.91
C LEU A 72 4.95 -3.73 1.95
N SER A 73 5.72 -3.83 3.02
CA SER A 73 6.78 -4.82 3.17
C SER A 73 6.80 -5.42 4.56
N LYS A 74 7.13 -6.71 4.63
CA LYS A 74 7.46 -7.40 5.88
C LYS A 74 8.88 -7.12 6.36
N ILE A 75 9.76 -6.75 5.44
CA ILE A 75 11.20 -6.57 5.68
C ILE A 75 11.55 -5.09 5.52
N LYS A 76 12.36 -4.55 6.44
CA LYS A 76 12.83 -3.17 6.37
C LYS A 76 13.71 -2.99 5.13
N PRO A 77 13.37 -2.09 4.18
CA PRO A 77 14.24 -1.78 3.06
C PRO A 77 15.52 -1.06 3.52
N ASN A 78 16.62 -1.29 2.81
CA ASN A 78 17.89 -0.58 3.05
C ASN A 78 17.80 0.89 2.60
N ASN A 79 17.03 1.17 1.56
CA ASN A 79 16.83 2.51 1.02
C ASN A 79 15.40 2.65 0.46
N VAL A 80 14.82 3.84 0.60
CA VAL A 80 13.50 4.20 0.06
C VAL A 80 13.63 5.56 -0.61
N VAL A 81 13.22 5.65 -1.87
CA VAL A 81 13.22 6.90 -2.64
C VAL A 81 11.79 7.18 -3.08
N TYR A 82 11.32 8.40 -2.83
CA TYR A 82 9.99 8.84 -3.20
C TYR A 82 10.02 9.65 -4.50
N GLY A 83 8.98 9.46 -5.32
CA GLY A 83 8.90 10.08 -6.64
C GLY A 83 9.95 9.55 -7.61
N THR A 84 10.02 10.17 -8.78
CA THR A 84 10.92 9.76 -9.87
C THR A 84 12.08 10.74 -10.09
N GLY A 85 12.24 11.73 -9.20
CA GLY A 85 13.30 12.74 -9.31
C GLY A 85 13.15 13.70 -10.50
N ILE A 86 11.93 13.85 -11.01
CA ILE A 86 11.55 14.75 -12.11
C ILE A 86 10.53 15.76 -11.60
#